data_AF-A0A6H5ILU7-F1
#
_entry.id   AF-A0A6H5ILU7-F1
#
_cell.length_a   1.000
_cell.length_b   1.000
_cell.length_c   1.000
_cell.angle_alpha   90.00
_cell.angle_beta   90.00
_cell.angle_gamma   90.00
#
_symmetry.space_group_name_H-M   'P 1'
#
loop_
_entity.id
_entity.type
_entity.pdbx_description
1 polymer ?
#
loop_
_entity_poly.entity_id
_entity_poly.type
_entity_poly.pdbx_seq_one_letter_code
_entity_poly.pdbx_strand_id
1 'polypeptide(L)'
;MEKNIEEANNNNPGGFTENNTIEVRSPEDTALVYMSMLLPGTPILNINDSYPYKESFAKLTKARHNIQFQHGKTSTYILNNGTIFAYTR
;
A
#
# COMPACT_ATOMS: atom_id res chain seq x y z
N MET A 1 -44.62 -26.99 21.67
CA MET A 1 -44.17 -28.29 21.18
C MET A 1 -43.36 -28.03 19.92
N GLU A 2 -42.04 -27.91 20.08
CA GLU A 2 -41.06 -28.96 19.71
C GLU A 2 -40.75 -28.88 18.19
N LYS A 3 -39.52 -28.63 17.73
CA LYS A 3 -38.25 -29.22 18.15
C LYS A 3 -37.07 -28.29 17.85
N ASN A 4 -36.14 -28.26 18.81
CA ASN A 4 -34.74 -27.90 18.62
C ASN A 4 -34.08 -28.88 17.63
N ILE A 5 -33.20 -28.36 16.77
CA ILE A 5 -32.09 -29.13 16.23
C ILE A 5 -30.84 -28.30 16.51
N GLU A 6 -30.18 -28.65 17.62
CA GLU A 6 -28.77 -28.37 17.84
C GLU A 6 -27.90 -29.30 16.97
N GLU A 7 -26.64 -28.89 16.82
CA GLU A 7 -25.47 -29.61 16.29
C GLU A 7 -25.31 -29.55 14.76
N ALA A 8 -24.14 -29.15 14.22
CA ALA A 8 -22.82 -29.50 14.68
C ALA A 8 -21.78 -28.37 14.54
N ASN A 9 -20.93 -28.28 15.57
CA ASN A 9 -19.64 -27.62 15.58
C ASN A 9 -18.75 -28.10 14.43
N ASN A 10 -18.39 -27.22 13.50
CA ASN A 10 -17.17 -27.39 12.71
C ASN A 10 -16.09 -26.46 13.28
N ASN A 11 -15.56 -26.86 14.43
CA ASN A 11 -14.27 -26.37 14.92
C ASN A 11 -13.18 -26.89 14.00
N ASN A 12 -12.87 -26.14 12.94
CA ASN A 12 -11.64 -26.30 12.21
C ASN A 12 -10.67 -25.18 12.65
N PRO A 13 -9.66 -25.47 13.50
CA PRO A 13 -8.76 -24.44 14.02
C PRO A 13 -7.73 -23.96 12.97
N GLY A 14 -7.79 -24.49 11.74
CA GLY A 14 -6.86 -24.17 10.65
C GLY A 14 -7.51 -23.48 9.43
N GLY A 15 -8.71 -22.93 9.56
CA GLY A 15 -9.37 -22.22 8.46
C GLY A 15 -8.90 -20.76 8.38
N PHE A 16 -8.01 -20.43 7.45
CA PHE A 16 -7.97 -19.07 6.92
C PHE A 16 -9.36 -18.78 6.37
N THR A 17 -10.11 -17.91 7.03
CA THR A 17 -11.38 -17.41 6.49
C THR A 17 -11.03 -16.62 5.23
N GLU A 18 -11.29 -17.20 4.06
CA GLU A 18 -11.11 -16.59 2.74
C GLU A 18 -12.13 -15.46 2.52
N ASN A 19 -12.09 -14.46 3.38
CA ASN A 19 -12.66 -13.16 3.09
C ASN A 19 -11.53 -12.33 2.48
N ASN A 20 -10.96 -12.79 1.35
CA ASN A 20 -9.85 -12.13 0.65
C ASN A 20 -10.34 -10.89 -0.11
N THR A 21 -11.16 -10.07 0.54
CA THR A 21 -11.48 -8.74 0.06
C THR A 21 -10.22 -7.92 0.26
N ILE A 22 -9.52 -7.64 -0.84
CA ILE A 22 -8.36 -6.74 -0.81
C ILE A 22 -8.90 -5.38 -0.41
N GLU A 23 -8.62 -4.96 0.82
CA GLU A 23 -9.00 -3.64 1.30
C GLU A 23 -8.29 -2.58 0.45
N VAL A 24 -9.09 -1.88 -0.36
CA VAL A 24 -8.60 -0.78 -1.19
C VAL A 24 -8.54 0.46 -0.32
N ARG A 25 -7.34 1.03 -0.20
CA ARG A 25 -7.12 2.27 0.55
C ARG A 25 -7.83 3.46 -0.13
N SER A 26 -8.05 4.51 0.64
CA SER A 26 -8.47 5.79 0.08
C SER A 26 -7.42 6.30 -0.93
N PRO A 27 -7.82 7.09 -1.96
CA PRO A 27 -6.87 7.68 -2.90
C PRO A 27 -5.76 8.51 -2.22
N GLU A 28 -6.09 9.11 -1.08
CA GLU A 28 -5.21 9.97 -0.28
C GLU A 28 -4.08 9.15 0.36
N ASP A 29 -4.44 8.02 0.97
CA ASP A 29 -3.48 7.09 1.55
C ASP A 29 -2.60 6.43 0.48
N THR A 30 -3.18 6.08 -0.67
CA THR A 30 -2.42 5.53 -1.81
C THR A 30 -1.38 6.53 -2.32
N ALA A 31 -1.71 7.83 -2.36
CA ALA A 31 -0.77 8.86 -2.79
C ALA A 31 0.46 8.94 -1.87
N LEU A 32 0.27 8.80 -0.55
CA LEU A 32 1.36 8.78 0.44
C LEU A 32 2.28 7.56 0.25
N VAL A 33 1.70 6.37 0.04
CA VAL A 33 2.45 5.15 -0.27
C VAL A 33 3.31 5.36 -1.52
N TYR A 34 2.74 5.94 -2.58
CA TYR A 34 3.45 6.15 -3.84
C TYR A 34 4.52 7.23 -3.75
N MET A 35 4.27 8.26 -2.96
CA MET A 35 5.29 9.24 -2.62
C MET A 35 6.49 8.56 -1.95
N SER A 36 6.29 7.61 -1.05
CA SER A 36 7.39 6.86 -0.41
C SER A 36 8.25 6.08 -1.42
N MET A 37 7.67 5.60 -2.52
CA MET A 37 8.38 4.94 -3.62
C MET A 37 9.29 5.87 -4.42
N LEU A 38 9.26 7.16 -4.18
CA LEU A 38 10.15 8.12 -4.82
C LEU A 38 11.00 8.90 -3.81
N LEU A 39 10.86 8.64 -2.50
CA LEU A 39 11.72 9.18 -1.45
C LEU A 39 13.04 8.38 -1.31
N PRO A 40 14.09 8.97 -0.71
CA PRO A 40 15.38 8.31 -0.56
C PRO A 40 15.26 7.17 0.46
N GLY A 41 15.96 6.05 0.21
CA GLY A 41 15.91 4.86 1.06
C GLY A 41 15.41 3.61 0.32
N THR A 42 14.86 2.64 1.06
CA THR A 42 14.22 1.45 0.49
C THR A 42 12.77 1.42 0.99
N PRO A 43 11.76 1.51 0.10
CA PRO A 43 10.37 1.54 0.50
C PRO A 43 9.93 0.12 0.87
N ILE A 44 9.23 -0.01 1.99
CA ILE A 44 8.66 -1.27 2.46
C ILE A 44 7.14 -1.14 2.31
N LEU A 45 6.54 -2.02 1.50
CA LEU A 45 5.14 -1.93 1.11
C LEU A 45 4.43 -3.24 1.39
N ASN A 46 3.12 -3.19 1.63
CA ASN A 46 2.27 -4.36 1.71
C ASN A 46 1.79 -4.78 0.30
N ILE A 47 1.44 -6.05 0.11
CA ILE A 47 0.86 -6.54 -1.15
C ILE A 47 -0.42 -5.76 -1.52
N ASN A 48 -1.23 -5.39 -0.51
CA ASN A 48 -2.46 -4.63 -0.70
C ASN A 48 -2.21 -3.18 -1.19
N ASP A 49 -1.01 -2.65 -1.01
CA ASP A 49 -0.65 -1.30 -1.47
C ASP A 49 -0.29 -1.28 -2.98
N SER A 50 0.03 -2.46 -3.55
CA SER A 50 0.51 -2.59 -4.93
C SER A 50 -0.51 -3.27 -5.84
N TYR A 51 -1.21 -4.29 -5.36
CA TYR A 51 -2.08 -5.14 -6.17
C TYR A 51 -3.27 -4.38 -6.82
N PRO A 52 -4.03 -3.53 -6.10
CA PRO A 52 -5.15 -2.79 -6.70
C PRO A 52 -4.72 -1.79 -7.78
N TYR A 53 -3.45 -1.37 -7.76
CA TYR A 53 -2.92 -0.29 -8.58
C TYR A 53 -1.68 -0.72 -9.38
N LYS A 54 -1.66 -1.98 -9.81
CA LYS A 54 -0.51 -2.66 -10.44
C LYS A 54 0.20 -1.86 -11.53
N GLU A 55 -0.55 -1.12 -12.36
CA GLU A 55 0.01 -0.37 -13.48
C GLU A 55 0.79 0.86 -13.00
N SER A 56 0.23 1.61 -12.05
CA SER A 56 0.88 2.78 -11.45
C SER A 56 2.10 2.35 -10.64
N PHE A 57 1.97 1.26 -9.88
CA PHE A 57 3.09 0.64 -9.17
C PHE A 57 4.22 0.22 -10.11
N ALA A 58 3.91 -0.40 -11.25
CA ALA A 58 4.91 -0.80 -12.25
C ALA A 58 5.64 0.41 -12.86
N LYS A 59 4.92 1.51 -13.16
CA LYS A 59 5.51 2.75 -13.66
C LYS A 59 6.49 3.36 -12.64
N LEU A 60 6.09 3.44 -11.36
CA LEU A 60 6.94 3.97 -10.29
C LEU A 60 8.15 3.08 -10.02
N THR A 61 7.99 1.76 -10.03
CA THR A 61 9.10 0.81 -9.88
C THR A 61 10.12 0.96 -10.99
N LYS A 62 9.66 1.15 -12.24
CA LYS A 62 10.53 1.42 -13.38
C LYS A 62 11.26 2.76 -13.24
N ALA A 63 10.57 3.81 -12.77
CA ALA A 63 11.20 5.10 -12.51
C ALA A 63 12.27 5.00 -11.39
N ARG A 64 11.99 4.24 -10.33
CA ARG A 64 12.91 4.03 -9.20
C ARG A 64 14.21 3.30 -9.59
N HIS A 65 14.20 2.54 -10.68
CA HIS A 65 15.41 1.91 -11.23
C HIS A 65 16.45 2.90 -11.77
N ASN A 66 16.08 4.16 -11.95
CA ASN A 66 17.02 5.19 -12.36
C ASN A 66 17.96 5.57 -11.20
N ILE A 67 19.24 5.76 -11.52
CA ILE A 67 20.31 6.13 -10.58
C ILE A 67 19.97 7.38 -9.73
N GLN A 68 19.24 8.36 -10.26
CA GLN A 68 18.78 9.52 -9.46
C GLN A 68 17.86 9.10 -8.31
N PHE A 69 17.02 8.09 -8.51
CA PHE A 69 16.14 7.57 -7.46
C PHE A 69 16.81 6.56 -6.54
N GLN A 70 17.91 5.92 -6.95
CA GLN A 70 18.66 4.99 -6.10
C GLN A 70 19.64 5.72 -5.16
N HIS A 71 20.41 6.66 -5.72
CA HIS A 71 21.55 7.28 -5.04
C HIS A 71 21.64 8.80 -5.25
N GLY A 72 20.67 9.42 -5.93
CA GLY A 72 20.64 10.86 -6.16
C GLY A 72 20.43 11.67 -4.88
N LYS A 73 20.97 12.88 -4.88
CA LYS A 73 20.81 13.82 -3.77
C LYS A 73 19.36 14.29 -3.72
N THR A 74 18.70 14.10 -2.59
CA THR A 74 17.34 14.60 -2.38
C THR A 74 17.38 16.01 -1.79
N SER A 75 16.57 16.91 -2.35
CA SER A 75 16.24 18.19 -1.71
C SER A 75 14.74 18.24 -1.45
N THR A 76 14.33 18.78 -0.31
CA THR A 76 12.92 18.85 0.11
C THR A 76 12.52 20.29 0.35
N TYR A 77 11.26 20.59 0.08
CA TYR A 77 10.69 21.93 0.15
C TYR A 77 9.30 21.84 0.77
N ILE A 78 8.99 22.80 1.62
CA ILE A 78 7.66 23.01 2.19
C ILE A 78 7.15 24.33 1.61
N LEU A 79 6.12 24.25 0.79
CA LEU A 79 5.54 25.38 0.06
C LEU A 79 4.16 25.73 0.63
N ASN A 80 3.63 26.89 0.24
CA ASN A 80 2.29 27.38 0.64
C ASN A 80 2.04 27.27 2.16
N ASN A 81 2.92 27.88 2.96
CA ASN A 81 2.81 27.97 4.42
C ASN A 81 2.64 26.61 5.13
N GLY A 82 3.22 25.54 4.63
CA GLY A 82 3.15 24.22 5.27
C GLY A 82 2.25 23.20 4.56
N THR A 83 1.55 23.61 3.51
CA THR A 83 0.48 22.79 2.92
C THR A 83 0.99 21.84 1.84
N ILE A 84 2.08 22.18 1.15
CA ILE A 84 2.60 21.38 0.03
C ILE A 84 3.99 20.89 0.36
N PHE A 85 4.18 19.57 0.32
CA PHE A 85 5.49 18.96 0.34
C PHE A 85 5.96 18.68 -1.10
N ALA A 86 7.12 19.22 -1.46
CA ALA A 86 7.76 18.98 -2.74
C ALA A 86 9.19 18.48 -2.55
N TYR A 87 9.70 17.71 -3.51
CA TYR A 87 11.08 17.24 -3.49
C TYR A 87 11.66 17.14 -4.90
N THR A 88 12.98 17.25 -4.97
CA THR A 88 13.75 17.02 -6.20
C THR A 88 14.73 15.88 -5.98
N ARG A 89 14.99 15.14 -7.06
CA ARG A 89 15.92 14.00 -7.12
C ARG A 89 17.00 14.22 -8.15
#